data_AF-A0A661HAV4-F1
#
_entry.id   AF-A0A661HAV4-F1
#
_cell.length_a   1.000
_cell.length_b   1.000
_cell.length_c   1.000
_cell.angle_alpha   90.00
_cell.angle_beta   90.00
_cell.angle_gamma   90.00
#
_symmetry.space_group_name_H-M   'P 1'
#
loop_
_entity.id
_entity.type
_entity.pdbx_description
1 polymer ?
#
loop_
_entity_poly.entity_id
_entity_poly.type
_entity_poly.pdbx_seq_one_letter_code
_entity_poly.pdbx_strand_id
1 'polypeptide(L)' 'MTAIVLAGDRTKADSLINHTEAGSKAMIDMDGTPMVRRVLNSLRASRVVNKICMAGPEASEVATDAVLSQWVDAGEIGWT' A
#
# COMPACT_ATOMS: atom_id res chain seq x y z
N MET A 1 6.05 -7.62 -16.95
CA MET A 1 4.61 -7.32 -16.77
C MET A 1 4.49 -6.20 -15.75
N THR A 2 3.64 -5.21 -15.99
CA THR A 2 3.37 -4.17 -14.98
C THR A 2 2.16 -4.56 -14.14
N ALA A 3 2.28 -4.49 -12.82
CA ALA A 3 1.15 -4.62 -11.90
C ALA A 3 0.66 -3.23 -11.48
N ILE A 4 -0.66 -3.04 -11.41
CA ILE A 4 -1.30 -1.84 -10.88
C ILE A 4 -2.06 -2.24 -9.63
N VAL A 5 -1.71 -1.62 -8.50
CA VAL A 5 -2.33 -1.84 -7.18
C VAL A 5 -3.21 -0.65 -6.87
N LEU A 6 -4.51 -0.87 -6.76
CA LEU A 6 -5.47 0.16 -6.36
C LEU A 6 -5.66 0.07 -4.84
N ALA A 7 -4.96 0.96 -4.12
CA ALA A 7 -4.90 0.99 -2.66
C ALA A 7 -5.53 2.28 -2.07
N GLY A 8 -6.21 3.08 -2.90
CA GLY A 8 -7.02 4.21 -2.44
C GLY A 8 -8.38 3.78 -1.92
N ASP A 9 -8.87 4.42 -0.87
CA ASP A 9 -10.20 4.20 -0.32
C ASP A 9 -11.23 5.18 -0.88
N ARG A 10 -12.46 4.69 -1.11
CA ARG A 10 -13.58 5.52 -1.60
C ARG A 10 -14.28 6.30 -0.49
N THR A 11 -14.14 5.89 0.77
CA THR A 11 -14.86 6.45 1.93
C THR A 11 -14.09 6.20 3.21
N LYS A 12 -13.77 7.25 3.98
CA LYS A 12 -13.26 7.14 5.38
C LYS A 12 -14.26 6.47 6.33
N ALA A 13 -15.52 6.34 5.91
CA ALA A 13 -16.55 5.59 6.60
C ALA A 13 -16.57 4.14 6.10
N ASP A 14 -15.59 3.35 6.53
CA ASP A 14 -15.61 1.92 6.32
C ASP A 14 -15.65 1.20 7.66
N SER A 15 -16.50 0.18 7.78
CA SER A 15 -16.72 -0.54 9.04
C SER A 15 -15.43 -1.15 9.61
N LEU A 16 -14.45 -1.44 8.74
CA LEU A 16 -13.14 -1.92 9.16
C LEU A 16 -12.27 -0.79 9.72
N ILE A 17 -12.26 0.39 9.10
CA ILE A 17 -11.53 1.57 9.60
C ILE A 17 -12.08 2.00 10.97
N ASN A 18 -13.39 1.97 11.17
CA ASN A 18 -14.00 2.32 12.47
C ASN A 18 -13.62 1.37 13.62
N HIS A 19 -13.05 0.20 13.31
CA HIS A 19 -12.58 -0.78 14.29
C HIS A 19 -11.05 -0.95 14.30
N THR A 20 -10.32 -0.10 13.57
CA THR A 20 -8.85 -0.11 13.49
C THR A 20 -8.29 1.31 13.56
N GLU A 21 -7.11 1.54 14.14
CA GLU A 21 -6.50 2.89 14.18
C GLU A 21 -5.94 3.36 12.80
N ALA A 22 -6.12 2.57 11.73
CA ALA A 22 -5.61 2.88 10.40
C ALA A 22 -6.54 3.84 9.63
N GLY A 23 -5.96 4.84 8.96
CA GLY A 23 -6.72 5.81 8.14
C GLY A 23 -7.34 5.24 6.84
N SER A 24 -6.86 4.06 6.43
CA SER A 24 -7.20 3.37 5.18
C SER A 24 -7.13 1.86 5.38
N LYS A 25 -8.00 1.12 4.68
CA LYS A 25 -7.98 -0.34 4.62
C LYS A 25 -6.66 -0.90 4.15
N ALA A 26 -6.03 -0.24 3.19
CA ALA A 26 -4.74 -0.64 2.65
C ALA A 26 -3.66 -0.62 3.72
N MET A 27 -3.82 0.26 4.72
CA MET A 27 -2.91 0.43 5.84
C MET A 27 -3.29 -0.36 7.09
N ILE A 28 -4.38 -1.15 7.06
CA ILE A 28 -4.71 -2.03 8.18
C ILE A 28 -3.54 -2.97 8.43
N ASP A 29 -3.04 -2.91 9.65
CA ASP A 29 -2.02 -3.83 10.12
C ASP A 29 -2.61 -5.24 10.23
N MET A 30 -1.89 -6.19 9.66
CA MET A 30 -2.06 -7.60 9.96
C MET A 30 -0.69 -8.03 10.44
N ASP A 31 -0.54 -8.66 11.60
CA ASP A 31 0.73 -9.24 12.07
C ASP A 31 1.98 -8.34 11.85
N GLY A 32 1.90 -7.04 12.21
CA GLY A 32 3.00 -6.07 12.16
C GLY A 32 3.35 -5.55 10.76
N THR A 33 2.51 -5.80 9.75
CA THR A 33 2.71 -5.30 8.39
C THR A 33 1.37 -4.77 7.83
N PRO A 34 1.35 -3.64 7.12
CA PRO A 34 0.17 -3.18 6.41
C PRO A 34 -0.23 -4.12 5.27
N MET A 35 -1.53 -4.26 5.04
CA MET A 35 -2.07 -5.11 3.96
C MET A 35 -1.44 -4.79 2.60
N VAL A 36 -1.30 -3.51 2.24
CA VAL A 36 -0.68 -3.09 0.98
C VAL A 36 0.77 -3.54 0.87
N ARG A 37 1.54 -3.49 1.95
CA ARG A 37 2.95 -3.92 1.96
C ARG A 37 3.08 -5.43 1.71
N ARG A 38 2.12 -6.24 2.17
CA ARG A 38 2.08 -7.68 1.84
C ARG A 38 1.85 -7.95 0.37
N VAL A 39 0.91 -7.23 -0.23
CA VAL A 39 0.63 -7.32 -1.67
C VAL A 39 1.88 -6.95 -2.46
N LEU A 40 2.50 -5.82 -2.12
CA LEU A 40 3.70 -5.34 -2.77
C LEU A 40 4.88 -6.32 -2.63
N ASN A 41 5.11 -6.87 -1.44
CA ASN A 41 6.12 -7.92 -1.23
C ASN A 41 5.89 -9.14 -2.14
N SER A 42 4.64 -9.58 -2.28
CA SER A 42 4.28 -10.72 -3.12
C SER A 42 4.52 -10.42 -4.61
N LEU A 43 4.17 -9.21 -5.05
CA LEU A 43 4.42 -8.76 -6.42
C LEU A 43 5.91 -8.60 -6.72
N ARG A 44 6.70 -8.10 -5.77
CA ARG A 44 8.17 -7.97 -5.90
C ARG A 44 8.87 -9.32 -5.97
N ALA A 45 8.37 -10.33 -5.26
CA ALA A 45 8.90 -11.69 -5.32
C ALA A 45 8.52 -12.43 -6.62
N SER A 46 7.56 -11.91 -7.39
CA SER A 46 7.12 -12.51 -8.64
C SER A 46 8.17 -12.40 -9.73
N ARG A 47 8.44 -13.52 -10.42
CA ARG A 47 9.39 -13.56 -11.55
C ARG A 47 8.87 -12.89 -12.82
N VAL A 48 7.57 -12.59 -12.89
CA VAL A 48 6.92 -12.06 -14.11
C VAL A 48 6.57 -10.57 -14.00
N VAL A 49 6.44 -10.05 -12.77
CA VAL A 49 6.18 -8.64 -12.50
C VAL A 49 7.51 -7.90 -12.49
N ASN A 50 7.66 -6.91 -13.35
CA ASN A 50 8.90 -6.13 -13.48
C ASN A 50 8.74 -4.66 -13.13
N LYS A 51 7.50 -4.19 -12.99
CA LYS A 51 7.14 -2.83 -12.57
C LYS A 51 5.87 -2.90 -11.73
N ILE A 52 5.81 -2.07 -10.70
CA ILE A 52 4.64 -1.95 -9.84
C ILE A 52 4.27 -0.47 -9.78
N CYS A 53 3.01 -0.17 -10.09
CA CYS A 53 2.41 1.12 -9.84
C CYS A 53 1.31 0.96 -8.79
N MET A 54 1.19 1.93 -7.90
CA MET A 54 0.21 1.95 -6.81
C MET A 54 -0.57 3.27 -6.88
N ALA A 55 -1.89 3.19 -6.82
CA ALA A 55 -2.77 4.35 -6.72
C ALA A 55 -3.37 4.42 -5.32
N GLY A 56 -3.12 5.50 -4.58
CA GLY A 56 -3.35 5.57 -3.13
C GLY A 56 -2.37 4.69 -2.32
N PRO A 57 -2.51 4.55 -1.00
CA PRO A 57 -3.36 5.36 -0.10
C PRO A 57 -2.90 6.83 -0.05
N GLU A 58 -3.54 7.68 0.76
CA GLU A 58 -3.18 9.11 0.84
C GLU A 58 -1.73 9.28 1.34
N ALA A 59 -1.10 10.42 1.02
CA ALA A 59 0.29 10.68 1.37
C ALA A 59 0.58 10.59 2.88
N SER A 60 -0.36 11.05 3.69
CA SER A 60 -0.32 10.93 5.15
C SER A 60 -0.21 9.49 5.62
N GLU A 61 -0.77 8.55 4.86
CA GLU A 61 -0.84 7.13 5.21
C GLU A 61 0.39 6.38 4.74
N VAL A 62 0.86 6.67 3.53
CA VAL A 62 2.17 6.18 3.05
C VAL A 62 3.27 6.59 4.03
N ALA A 63 3.23 7.82 4.54
CA ALA A 63 4.20 8.33 5.50
C ALA A 63 4.19 7.62 6.86
N THR A 64 3.10 6.92 7.23
CA THR A 64 3.07 6.10 8.46
C THR A 64 3.91 4.83 8.36
N ASP A 65 4.33 4.48 7.15
CA ASP A 65 5.09 3.28 6.84
C ASP A 65 6.43 3.65 6.20
N ALA A 66 7.49 3.62 7.02
CA ALA A 66 8.83 3.98 6.58
C ALA A 66 9.34 3.10 5.42
N VAL A 67 8.96 1.82 5.37
CA VAL A 67 9.40 0.90 4.32
C VAL A 67 8.70 1.23 3.01
N LEU A 68 7.38 1.46 3.07
CA LEU A 68 6.61 1.86 1.91
C LEU A 68 7.07 3.21 1.37
N SER A 69 7.30 4.18 2.25
CA SER A 69 7.84 5.49 1.90
C SER A 69 9.19 5.38 1.17
N GLN A 70 10.11 4.57 1.71
CA GLN A 70 11.40 4.32 1.07
C GLN A 70 11.27 3.74 -0.35
N TRP A 71 10.34 2.82 -0.59
CA TRP A 71 10.14 2.25 -1.92
C TRP A 71 9.57 3.25 -2.92
N VAL A 72 8.69 4.14 -2.46
CA VAL A 72 8.17 5.25 -3.28
C VAL A 72 9.30 6.22 -3.60
N ASP A 73 10.08 6.64 -2.60
CA ASP A 73 11.19 7.60 -2.75
C ASP A 73 12.30 7.04 -3.64
N ALA A 74 12.60 5.75 -3.54
CA ALA A 74 13.58 5.07 -4.38
C ALA A 74 13.07 4.80 -5.81
N GLY A 75 11.80 5.09 -6.10
CA GLY A 75 11.17 4.82 -7.40
C GLY A 75 10.96 3.33 -7.70
N GLU A 76 11.06 2.47 -6.67
CA GLU A 76 10.80 1.04 -6.79
C GLU A 76 9.30 0.76 -7.01
N ILE A 77 8.45 1.65 -6.51
CA ILE A 77 7.00 1.66 -6.73
C ILE A 77 6.61 3.02 -7.27
N GLY A 78 6.03 3.05 -8.48
CA GLY A 78 5.40 4.26 -8.99
C GLY A 78 4.13 4.55 -8.21
N TRP A 79 3.96 5.76 -7.68
CA TRP A 79 2.83 6.09 -6.82
C TRP A 79 2.11 7.36 -7.28
N THR A 80 0.77 7.34 -7.21
CA THR A 80 -0.14 8.42 -7.63
C THR A 80 -1.35 8.54 -6.72
#